data_AF-A0A8B2U2T0-F1
#
_entry.id   AF-A0A8B2U2T0-F1
#
_cell.length_a   1.000
_cell.length_b   1.000
_cell.length_c   1.000
_cell.angle_alpha   90.00
_cell.angle_beta   90.00
_cell.angle_gamma   90.00
#
_symmetry.space_group_name_H-M   'P 1'
#
loop_
_entity.id
_entity.type
_entity.pdbx_description
1 polymer ?
#
loop_
_entity_poly.entity_id
_entity_poly.type
_entity_poly.pdbx_seq_one_letter_code
_entity_poly.pdbx_strand_id
1 'polypeptide(L)' 'MKVICLILFSLLSSVFVSFTMFLLAKFMYNIENNMPTFDIDLVSFFVQKTAKEIKMIIFLSVIIFVVFYMYYKKNDPLQ' A
#
# COMPACT_ATOMS: atom_id res chain seq x y z
N MET A 1 -2.80 19.55 -12.08
CA MET A 1 -1.65 19.23 -11.18
C MET A 1 -2.11 18.63 -9.85
N LYS A 2 -2.83 19.36 -8.99
CA LYS A 2 -3.16 18.91 -7.62
C LYS A 2 -3.89 17.55 -7.53
N VAL A 3 -4.88 17.29 -8.38
CA VAL A 3 -5.61 16.00 -8.41
C VAL A 3 -4.72 14.84 -8.87
N ILE A 4 -3.84 15.07 -9.85
CA ILE A 4 -2.88 14.05 -10.32
C ILE A 4 -1.91 13.68 -9.19
N CYS A 5 -1.45 14.66 -8.41
CA CYS A 5 -0.63 14.41 -7.23
C CYS A 5 -1.37 13.55 -6.19
N LEU A 6 -2.67 13.78 -5.97
CA LEU A 6 -3.48 12.95 -5.07
C LEU A 6 -3.61 11.51 -5.58
N ILE A 7 -3.80 11.31 -6.89
CA ILE A 7 -3.87 9.98 -7.49
C ILE A 7 -2.54 9.24 -7.32
N LEU A 8 -1.42 9.89 -7.67
CA LEU A 8 -0.08 9.31 -7.53
C LEU A 8 0.24 8.99 -6.06
N PHE A 9 -0.06 9.92 -5.16
CA PHE A 9 0.11 9.71 -3.72
C PHE A 9 -0.69 8.52 -3.20
N SER A 10 -1.94 8.38 -3.65
CA SER A 10 -2.82 7.29 -3.21
C SER A 10 -2.33 5.93 -3.71
N LEU A 11 -1.83 5.85 -4.94
CA LEU A 11 -1.21 4.66 -5.50
C LEU A 11 0.11 4.29 -4.80
N LEU A 12 0.97 5.27 -4.53
CA LEU A 12 2.23 5.04 -3.82
C LEU A 12 1.99 4.58 -2.38
N SER A 13 1.04 5.23 -1.69
CA SER A 13 0.71 4.92 -0.31
C SER A 13 0.12 3.52 -0.16
N SER A 14 -0.75 3.09 -1.09
CA SER A 14 -1.34 1.75 -1.03
C SER A 14 -0.31 0.64 -1.29
N VAL A 15 0.64 0.86 -2.21
CA VAL A 15 1.76 -0.05 -2.44
C VAL A 15 2.64 -0.11 -1.19
N PHE A 16 2.93 1.02 -0.56
CA PHE A 16 3.72 1.08 0.67
C PHE A 16 3.04 0.34 1.82
N VAL A 17 1.75 0.57 2.06
CA VAL A 17 0.97 -0.15 3.09
C VAL A 17 0.94 -1.65 2.81
N SER A 18 0.82 -2.05 1.54
CA SER A 18 0.83 -3.48 1.18
C SER A 18 2.20 -4.10 1.40
N PHE A 19 3.27 -3.34 1.16
CA PHE A 19 4.64 -3.78 1.40
C PHE A 19 4.95 -3.94 2.90
N THR A 20 4.53 -2.99 3.74
CA THR A 20 4.73 -3.11 5.19
C THR A 20 3.95 -4.30 5.78
N MET A 21 2.72 -4.54 5.31
CA MET A 21 1.94 -5.72 5.73
C MET A 21 2.59 -7.04 5.29
N PHE A 22 3.19 -7.08 4.09
CA PHE A 22 3.96 -8.24 3.64
C PHE A 22 5.18 -8.50 4.55
N LEU A 23 5.95 -7.45 4.86
CA LEU A 23 7.10 -7.57 5.77
C LEU A 23 6.66 -8.06 7.14
N LEU A 24 5.58 -7.49 7.68
CA LEU A 24 5.04 -7.89 8.97
C LEU A 24 4.62 -9.37 8.98
N ALA A 25 3.92 -9.83 7.94
CA ALA A 25 3.50 -11.22 7.83
C ALA A 25 4.70 -12.18 7.78
N LYS A 26 5.74 -11.86 7.01
CA LYS A 26 6.97 -12.66 6.92
C LYS A 26 7.75 -12.66 8.23
N PHE A 27 7.84 -11.50 8.88
CA PHE A 27 8.49 -11.36 10.17
C PHE A 27 7.81 -12.25 11.23
N MET A 28 6.48 -12.18 11.33
CA MET A 28 5.70 -13.02 12.25
C MET A 28 5.86 -14.51 11.93
N TYR A 29 5.79 -14.88 10.65
CA TYR A 29 5.98 -16.26 10.20
C TYR A 29 7.37 -16.81 10.57
N ASN A 30 8.43 -16.03 10.37
CA ASN A 30 9.78 -16.47 10.70
C ASN A 30 9.97 -16.66 12.22
N ILE A 31 9.38 -15.77 13.04
CA ILE A 31 9.38 -15.92 14.50
C ILE A 31 8.67 -17.20 14.93
N GLU A 32 7.47 -17.46 14.40
CA GLU A 32 6.68 -18.63 14.75
C GLU A 32 7.37 -19.94 14.40
N ASN A 33 8.13 -19.97 13.30
CA ASN A 33 8.81 -21.16 12.81
C ASN A 33 10.28 -21.28 13.23
N ASN A 34 10.76 -20.45 14.17
CA ASN A 34 12.18 -20.38 14.57
C ASN A 34 13.16 -20.22 13.38
N MET A 35 12.73 -19.55 12.31
CA MET A 35 13.60 -19.19 11.19
C MET A 35 14.31 -17.86 11.46
N PRO A 36 15.45 -17.56 10.80
CA PRO A 36 16.09 -16.25 10.94
C PRO A 36 15.13 -15.12 10.58
N THR A 37 14.95 -14.18 11.50
CA THR A 37 13.90 -13.16 11.40
C THR A 37 14.02 -12.26 10.18
N PHE A 38 15.24 -12.04 9.69
CA PHE A 38 15.55 -11.19 8.54
C PHE A 38 15.77 -11.97 7.24
N ASP A 39 15.58 -13.29 7.26
CA ASP A 39 15.58 -14.10 6.04
C ASP A 39 14.22 -13.95 5.33
N ILE A 40 14.07 -12.83 4.63
CA ILE A 40 12.84 -12.42 3.95
C ILE A 40 13.17 -12.21 2.47
N ASP A 41 12.56 -13.02 1.61
CA ASP A 41 12.62 -12.82 0.16
C ASP A 41 11.74 -11.63 -0.28
N LEU A 42 12.38 -10.47 -0.43
CA LEU A 42 11.74 -9.24 -0.90
C LEU A 42 11.36 -9.30 -2.38
N VAL A 43 12.05 -10.11 -3.19
CA VAL A 43 11.82 -10.22 -4.64
C VAL A 43 10.47 -10.85 -4.90
N SER A 44 10.07 -11.82 -4.07
CA SER A 44 8.75 -12.46 -4.14
C SER A 44 7.59 -11.45 -4.12
N PHE A 45 7.72 -10.35 -3.38
CA PHE A 45 6.68 -9.32 -3.30
C PHE A 45 6.45 -8.61 -4.64
N PHE A 46 7.50 -8.43 -5.46
CA PHE A 46 7.41 -7.69 -6.72
C PHE A 46 7.17 -8.60 -7.92
N VAL A 47 7.71 -9.82 -7.90
CA VAL A 47 7.66 -10.74 -9.04
C VAL A 47 6.44 -11.66 -8.98
N GLN A 48 6.03 -12.10 -7.79
CA GLN A 48 4.99 -13.11 -7.61
C GLN A 48 3.73 -12.54 -6.97
N LYS A 49 3.22 -11.42 -7.50
CA LYS A 49 1.90 -10.90 -7.07
C LYS A 49 0.78 -11.64 -7.75
N THR A 50 -0.15 -12.16 -6.95
CA THR A 50 -1.40 -12.69 -7.48
C THR A 50 -2.29 -11.56 -8.01
N ALA A 51 -3.13 -11.85 -9.01
CA ALA A 51 -4.12 -10.90 -9.52
C ALA A 51 -5.07 -10.39 -8.40
N LYS A 52 -5.27 -11.19 -7.35
CA LYS A 52 -6.04 -10.81 -6.16
C LYS A 52 -5.35 -9.70 -5.35
N GLU A 53 -4.05 -9.82 -5.11
CA GLU A 53 -3.29 -8.78 -4.39
C GLU A 53 -3.26 -7.46 -5.14
N ILE A 54 -3.08 -7.51 -6.47
CA ILE A 54 -3.10 -6.30 -7.30
C ILE A 54 -4.46 -5.60 -7.19
N LYS A 55 -5.57 -6.36 -7.24
CA LYS A 55 -6.92 -5.81 -7.04
C LYS A 55 -7.08 -5.17 -5.66
N MET A 56 -6.53 -5.77 -4.61
CA MET A 56 -6.57 -5.21 -3.25
C MET A 56 -5.78 -3.90 -3.15
N ILE A 57 -4.59 -3.81 -3.78
CA ILE A 57 -3.79 -2.57 -3.83
C ILE A 57 -4.59 -1.47 -4.54
N ILE A 58 -5.20 -1.76 -5.68
CA ILE A 58 -6.02 -0.79 -6.43
C ILE A 58 -7.22 -0.35 -5.59
N PHE A 59 -7.93 -1.27 -4.96
CA PHE A 59 -9.07 -0.97 -4.10
C PHE A 59 -8.68 -0.05 -2.93
N LEU A 60 -7.57 -0.36 -2.25
CA LEU A 60 -7.02 0.48 -1.18
C LEU A 60 -6.63 1.86 -1.70
N SER A 61 -6.03 1.93 -2.90
CA SER A 61 -5.68 3.20 -3.54
C SER A 61 -6.91 4.09 -3.76
N VAL A 62 -8.04 3.50 -4.19
CA VAL A 62 -9.30 4.23 -4.39
C VAL A 62 -9.83 4.77 -3.07
N ILE A 63 -9.80 3.97 -2.00
CA ILE A 63 -10.23 4.43 -0.67
C ILE A 63 -9.39 5.62 -0.20
N ILE A 64 -8.06 5.49 -0.27
CA ILE A 64 -7.12 6.56 0.12
C ILE A 64 -7.40 7.81 -0.71
N PHE A 65 -7.55 7.65 -2.03
CA PHE A 65 -7.85 8.77 -2.91
C PHE A 65 -9.14 9.49 -2.52
N VAL A 66 -10.24 8.76 -2.29
CA VAL A 66 -11.53 9.36 -1.91
C VAL A 66 -11.40 10.14 -0.60
N VAL A 67 -10.77 9.56 0.42
CA VAL A 67 -10.58 10.22 1.72
C VAL A 67 -9.79 11.52 1.57
N PHE A 68 -8.64 11.46 0.90
CA PHE A 68 -7.79 12.63 0.70
C PHE A 68 -8.40 13.66 -0.24
N TYR A 69 -9.14 13.22 -1.26
CA TYR A 69 -9.85 14.12 -2.16
C TYR A 69 -10.98 14.86 -1.45
N MET A 70 -11.76 14.18 -0.59
CA MET A 70 -12.78 14.83 0.23
C MET A 70 -12.17 15.84 1.21
N TYR A 71 -11.07 15.46 1.88
CA TYR A 71 -10.34 16.37 2.77
C TYR A 71 -9.81 17.59 2.02
N TYR A 72 -9.22 17.38 0.84
CA TYR A 72 -8.73 18.45 0.00
C TYR A 72 -9.86 19.40 -0.42
N LYS A 73 -10.98 18.85 -0.92
CA LYS A 73 -12.14 19.64 -1.36
C LYS A 73 -12.72 20.49 -0.23
N LYS A 74 -12.82 19.94 1.00
CA LYS A 74 -13.34 20.68 2.16
C LYS A 74 -12.46 21.86 2.57
N ASN A 75 -11.15 21.76 2.35
CA ASN A 75 -10.16 22.72 2.84
C ASN A 75 -9.55 23.57 1.72
N ASP A 76 -10.11 23.54 0.50
CA ASP A 76 -9.66 24.40 -0.59
C ASP A 76 -10.26 25.80 -0.40
N PRO A 77 -9.47 26.84 -0.06
CA PRO A 77 -9.98 28.18 0.25
C PRO A 77 -10.46 28.95 -0.99
N LEU A 78 -10.44 28.33 -2.18
CA LEU A 78 -10.85 28.91 -3.46
C LEU A 78 -12.19 28.35 -3.98
N GLN A 79 -12.93 27.57 -3.17
CA GLN A 79 -14.35 27.27 -3.36
C GLN A 79 -15.21 28.15 -2.45
#